data_AF-A0A940QNK0-F1
#
_entry.id   AF-A0A940QNK0-F1
#
_cell.length_a   1.000
_cell.length_b   1.000
_cell.length_c   1.000
_cell.angle_alpha   90.00
_cell.angle_beta   90.00
_cell.angle_gamma   90.00
#
_symmetry.space_group_name_H-M   'P 1'
#
loop_
_entity.id
_entity.type
_entity.pdbx_description
1 polymer ?
#
loop_
_entity_poly.entity_id
_entity_poly.type
_entity_poly.pdbx_seq_one_letter_code
_entity_poly.pdbx_strand_id
1 'polypeptide(L)'
;IPKANFNLLISPWVGLKIVKHLEAKYNQPYLHIPVIPIGEEATSAFLRQVVEFAGIDKTKSEKFIEEESKQYYNYIEHFAQFFSQYWYGLPSKFAIVGDSAYNTAFTKFLTDQLGLVPLKAIITDNPPEKYRDQISDIYHHLVEDDEISIEPDFTEDGYWIEKLLSETDFGSEIGVIFGSSWEKQIADDKNLKLIETSTPSANEVVLNRSYVGYKGALTLIEKLYTVAMGSR
;
A
#
# COMPACT_ATOMS: atom_id res chain seq x y z
N ILE A 1 -8.77 25.31 -9.78
CA ILE A 1 -7.86 24.62 -10.74
C ILE A 1 -7.08 25.60 -11.62
N PRO A 2 -7.67 26.50 -12.44
CA PRO A 2 -6.89 27.27 -13.44
C PRO A 2 -5.81 28.21 -12.90
N LYS A 3 -5.85 28.53 -11.60
CA LYS A 3 -4.87 29.39 -10.90
C LYS A 3 -3.94 28.62 -9.95
N ALA A 4 -3.93 27.29 -10.00
CA ALA A 4 -3.04 26.48 -9.16
C ALA A 4 -1.58 26.65 -9.63
N ASN A 5 -0.64 26.63 -8.67
CA ASN A 5 0.80 26.64 -8.97
C ASN A 5 1.23 25.36 -9.71
N PHE A 6 0.70 24.22 -9.29
CA PHE A 6 0.95 22.91 -9.91
C PHE A 6 -0.15 21.91 -9.55
N ASN A 7 -0.12 20.75 -10.21
CA ASN A 7 -0.98 19.61 -9.90
C ASN A 7 -0.15 18.49 -9.24
N LEU A 8 -0.69 17.86 -8.20
CA LEU A 8 -0.08 16.70 -7.57
C LEU A 8 -0.87 15.45 -7.98
N LEU A 9 -0.17 14.46 -8.53
CA LEU A 9 -0.71 13.16 -8.87
C LEU A 9 -0.11 12.09 -7.96
N ILE A 10 -0.98 11.43 -7.18
CA ILE A 10 -0.61 10.31 -6.31
C ILE A 10 -1.33 9.06 -6.82
N SER A 11 -0.74 8.40 -7.81
CA SER A 11 -1.24 7.14 -8.38
C SER A 11 -0.26 6.63 -9.43
N PRO A 12 -0.22 5.33 -9.73
CA PRO A 12 0.68 4.83 -10.77
C PRO A 12 0.32 5.35 -12.17
N TRP A 13 -0.99 5.41 -12.47
CA TRP A 13 -1.46 5.78 -13.81
C TRP A 13 -2.77 6.60 -13.84
N VAL A 14 -3.66 6.39 -12.87
CA VAL A 14 -4.99 7.01 -12.83
C VAL A 14 -4.88 8.53 -12.62
N GLY A 15 -5.14 9.31 -13.66
CA GLY A 15 -5.05 10.77 -13.60
C GLY A 15 -3.88 11.36 -14.39
N LEU A 16 -2.96 10.55 -14.91
CA LEU A 16 -1.85 11.02 -15.76
C LEU A 16 -2.32 11.82 -16.97
N LYS A 17 -3.39 11.37 -17.64
CA LYS A 17 -4.00 12.10 -18.77
C LYS A 17 -4.53 13.46 -18.33
N ILE A 18 -5.06 13.57 -17.11
CA ILE A 18 -5.65 14.80 -16.57
C ILE A 18 -4.53 15.81 -16.30
N VAL A 19 -3.49 15.44 -15.57
CA VAL A 19 -2.40 16.38 -15.24
C VAL A 19 -1.66 16.86 -16.49
N LYS A 20 -1.42 15.97 -17.47
CA LYS A 20 -0.85 16.37 -18.77
C LYS A 20 -1.75 17.33 -19.56
N HIS A 21 -3.07 17.15 -19.47
CA HIS A 21 -4.00 18.08 -20.08
C HIS A 21 -3.99 19.45 -19.38
N LEU A 22 -3.91 19.47 -18.05
CA LEU A 22 -3.84 20.71 -17.27
C LEU A 22 -2.52 21.47 -17.51
N GLU A 23 -1.41 20.74 -17.64
CA GLU A 23 -0.13 21.30 -18.05
C GLU A 23 -0.23 21.97 -19.42
N ALA A 24 -0.72 21.27 -20.44
CA ALA A 24 -0.86 21.84 -21.77
C ALA A 24 -1.84 23.02 -21.85
N LYS A 25 -2.95 22.96 -21.09
CA LYS A 25 -4.03 23.96 -21.17
C LYS A 25 -3.76 25.21 -20.34
N TYR A 26 -3.13 25.06 -19.18
CA TYR A 26 -2.98 26.14 -18.20
C TYR A 26 -1.52 26.42 -17.85
N ASN A 27 -0.56 25.76 -18.50
CA ASN A 27 0.87 25.85 -18.18
C ASN A 27 1.15 25.53 -16.70
N GLN A 28 0.44 24.53 -16.18
CA GLN A 28 0.54 24.08 -14.80
C GLN A 28 1.44 22.84 -14.73
N PRO A 29 2.67 22.95 -14.22
CA PRO A 29 3.51 21.77 -14.04
C PRO A 29 2.83 20.78 -13.08
N TYR A 30 3.28 19.53 -13.10
CA TYR A 30 2.77 18.52 -12.18
C TYR A 30 3.90 17.72 -11.53
N LEU A 31 3.67 17.35 -10.28
CA LEU A 31 4.48 16.37 -9.56
C LEU A 31 3.75 15.03 -9.60
N HIS A 32 4.40 14.00 -10.13
CA HIS A 32 3.84 12.65 -10.19
C HIS A 32 4.58 11.74 -9.22
N ILE A 33 3.84 11.24 -8.24
CA ILE A 33 4.30 10.29 -7.23
C ILE A 33 3.50 9.00 -7.45
N PRO A 34 4.11 7.93 -7.97
CA PRO A 34 3.37 6.75 -8.42
C PRO A 34 2.83 5.90 -7.26
N VAL A 35 3.42 6.00 -6.08
CA VAL A 35 3.07 5.19 -4.90
C VAL A 35 2.45 6.07 -3.83
N ILE A 36 1.32 5.63 -3.26
CA ILE A 36 0.68 6.32 -2.13
C ILE A 36 1.61 6.21 -0.90
N PRO A 37 1.94 7.33 -0.22
CA PRO A 37 2.85 7.29 0.91
C PRO A 37 2.21 6.63 2.13
N ILE A 38 2.74 5.47 2.52
CA ILE A 38 2.33 4.75 3.73
C ILE A 38 3.58 4.50 4.56
N GLY A 39 3.51 4.81 5.85
CA GLY A 39 4.63 4.64 6.77
C GLY A 39 5.50 5.89 6.86
N GLU A 40 6.42 5.89 7.81
CA GLU A 40 7.22 7.07 8.14
C GLU A 40 8.10 7.49 6.97
N GLU A 41 8.93 6.59 6.46
CA GLU A 41 9.88 6.87 5.40
C GLU A 41 9.20 7.41 4.12
N ALA A 42 8.23 6.68 3.58
CA ALA A 42 7.53 7.08 2.35
C ALA A 42 6.78 8.41 2.51
N THR A 43 6.20 8.66 3.69
CA THR A 43 5.49 9.92 3.97
C THR A 43 6.46 11.09 4.14
N SER A 44 7.57 10.88 4.83
CA SER A 44 8.63 11.88 5.00
C SER A 44 9.25 12.25 3.65
N ALA A 45 9.55 11.26 2.81
CA ALA A 45 10.05 11.47 1.44
C ALA A 45 9.03 12.23 0.57
N PHE A 46 7.76 11.81 0.61
CA PHE A 46 6.66 12.49 -0.08
C PHE A 46 6.56 13.97 0.30
N LEU A 47 6.54 14.29 1.60
CA LEU A 47 6.41 15.67 2.07
C LEU A 47 7.59 16.54 1.62
N ARG A 48 8.82 15.99 1.70
CA ARG A 48 10.02 16.69 1.21
C ARG A 48 9.95 16.97 -0.29
N GLN A 49 9.55 15.98 -1.07
CA GLN A 49 9.44 16.10 -2.53
C GLN A 49 8.37 17.12 -2.94
N VAL A 50 7.23 17.17 -2.23
CA VAL A 50 6.17 18.16 -2.46
C VAL A 50 6.64 19.58 -2.10
N VAL A 51 7.33 19.75 -0.97
CA VAL A 51 7.85 21.05 -0.51
C VAL A 51 8.93 21.58 -1.46
N GLU A 52 9.84 20.70 -1.89
CA GLU A 52 10.86 21.01 -2.88
C GLU A 52 10.23 21.44 -4.21
N PHE A 53 9.28 20.67 -4.73
CA PHE A 53 8.59 20.98 -5.97
C PHE A 53 7.79 22.30 -5.89
N ALA A 54 7.24 22.60 -4.71
CA ALA A 54 6.54 23.85 -4.46
C ALA A 54 7.49 25.07 -4.34
N GLY A 55 8.79 24.84 -4.13
CA GLY A 55 9.79 25.90 -3.96
C GLY A 55 9.57 26.76 -2.70
N ILE A 56 8.98 26.17 -1.65
CA ILE A 56 8.68 26.87 -0.38
C ILE A 56 9.70 26.54 0.71
N ASP A 57 9.74 27.36 1.76
CA ASP A 57 10.64 27.14 2.90
C ASP A 57 10.35 25.82 3.63
N LYS A 58 11.40 25.02 3.82
CA LYS A 58 11.32 23.67 4.42
C LYS A 58 11.26 23.65 5.94
N THR A 59 11.43 24.78 6.63
CA THR A 59 11.55 24.79 8.10
C THR A 59 10.31 24.21 8.77
N LYS A 60 9.12 24.59 8.29
CA LYS A 60 7.85 24.09 8.84
C LYS A 60 7.62 22.61 8.52
N SER A 61 7.97 22.17 7.32
CA SER A 61 7.78 20.76 6.93
C SER A 61 8.75 19.84 7.65
N GLU A 62 10.03 20.21 7.79
CA GLU A 62 10.99 19.39 8.52
C GLU A 62 10.63 19.28 10.01
N LYS A 63 10.18 20.38 10.63
CA LYS A 63 9.69 20.32 12.02
C LYS A 63 8.49 19.38 12.16
N PHE A 64 7.55 19.44 11.22
CA PHE A 64 6.39 18.54 11.21
C PHE A 64 6.81 17.07 11.01
N ILE A 65 7.72 16.81 10.08
CA ILE A 65 8.27 15.47 9.81
C ILE A 65 8.96 14.92 11.06
N GLU A 66 9.79 15.72 11.73
CA GLU A 66 10.49 15.31 12.95
C GLU A 66 9.52 14.95 14.08
N GLU A 67 8.47 15.77 14.28
CA GLU A 67 7.45 15.53 15.29
C GLU A 67 6.64 14.24 15.02
N GLU A 68 6.17 14.05 13.79
CA GLU A 68 5.37 12.87 13.41
C GLU A 68 6.23 11.60 13.34
N SER A 69 7.46 11.68 12.84
CA SER A 69 8.42 10.57 12.79
C SER A 69 8.76 10.07 14.20
N LYS A 70 9.04 10.99 15.13
CA LYS A 70 9.25 10.65 16.54
C LYS A 70 8.02 9.98 17.15
N GLN A 71 6.82 10.48 16.86
CA GLN A 71 5.58 9.87 17.36
C GLN A 71 5.38 8.47 16.77
N TYR A 72 5.61 8.30 15.47
CA TYR A 72 5.49 7.02 14.78
C TYR A 72 6.41 5.96 15.38
N TYR A 73 7.71 6.22 15.46
CA TYR A 73 8.67 5.25 15.99
C TYR A 73 8.44 4.95 17.47
N ASN A 74 7.97 5.92 18.26
CA ASN A 74 7.55 5.64 19.64
C ASN A 74 6.45 4.57 19.72
N TYR A 75 5.46 4.57 18.81
CA TYR A 75 4.46 3.50 18.77
C TYR A 75 5.04 2.17 18.25
N ILE A 76 5.87 2.22 17.21
CA ILE A 76 6.49 1.02 16.62
C ILE A 76 7.42 0.33 17.62
N GLU A 77 8.24 1.06 18.37
CA GLU A 77 9.16 0.50 19.38
C GLU A 77 8.40 -0.23 20.48
N HIS A 78 7.34 0.38 21.03
CA HIS A 78 6.49 -0.26 22.03
C HIS A 78 5.77 -1.49 21.45
N PHE A 79 5.31 -1.40 20.20
CA PHE A 79 4.70 -2.53 19.51
C PHE A 79 5.70 -3.67 19.31
N ALA A 80 6.92 -3.39 18.85
CA ALA A 80 7.97 -4.38 18.63
C ALA A 80 8.39 -5.08 19.93
N GLN A 81 8.45 -4.34 21.05
CA GLN A 81 8.73 -4.91 22.36
C GLN A 81 7.63 -5.89 22.82
N PHE A 82 6.36 -5.55 22.58
CA PHE A 82 5.24 -6.47 22.80
C PHE A 82 5.31 -7.68 21.84
N PHE A 83 5.52 -7.41 20.56
CA PHE A 83 5.55 -8.39 19.47
C PHE A 83 6.61 -9.47 19.68
N SER A 84 7.83 -9.09 20.06
CA SER A 84 8.95 -10.03 20.27
C SER A 84 8.65 -11.10 21.34
N GLN A 85 7.72 -10.83 22.26
CA GLN A 85 7.33 -11.77 23.33
C GLN A 85 6.24 -12.76 22.87
N TYR A 86 5.50 -12.44 21.80
CA TYR A 86 4.32 -13.19 21.34
C TYR A 86 4.38 -13.55 19.84
N TRP A 87 5.58 -13.58 19.25
CA TRP A 87 5.76 -13.72 17.79
C TRP A 87 5.19 -15.01 17.17
N TYR A 88 4.97 -16.05 17.99
CA TYR A 88 4.38 -17.31 17.54
C TYR A 88 2.92 -17.09 17.09
N GLY A 89 2.71 -17.10 15.78
CA GLY A 89 1.37 -17.08 15.18
C GLY A 89 1.01 -15.82 14.39
N LEU A 90 2.00 -15.06 13.92
CA LEU A 90 1.77 -13.83 13.16
C LEU A 90 2.03 -14.06 11.65
N PRO A 91 1.31 -13.34 10.77
CA PRO A 91 1.49 -13.50 9.33
C PRO A 91 2.88 -13.11 8.87
N SER A 92 3.53 -14.00 8.13
CA SER A 92 4.84 -13.79 7.49
C SER A 92 4.72 -13.60 5.98
N LYS A 93 3.60 -14.02 5.39
CA LYS A 93 3.37 -14.05 3.94
C LYS A 93 2.01 -13.46 3.60
N PHE A 94 1.91 -12.82 2.44
CA PHE A 94 0.65 -12.26 1.97
C PHE A 94 0.40 -12.40 0.48
N ALA A 95 -0.89 -12.39 0.12
CA ALA A 95 -1.34 -12.04 -1.22
C ALA A 95 -2.18 -10.77 -1.16
N ILE A 96 -2.23 -10.03 -2.26
CA ILE A 96 -2.98 -8.78 -2.34
C ILE A 96 -3.76 -8.66 -3.65
N VAL A 97 -5.02 -8.24 -3.54
CA VAL A 97 -5.96 -8.03 -4.64
C VAL A 97 -6.55 -6.63 -4.51
N GLY A 98 -6.45 -5.80 -5.56
CA GLY A 98 -6.99 -4.45 -5.54
C GLY A 98 -6.56 -3.59 -6.72
N ASP A 99 -6.95 -2.33 -6.72
CA ASP A 99 -6.49 -1.37 -7.73
C ASP A 99 -4.99 -1.12 -7.61
N SER A 100 -4.36 -0.75 -8.72
CA SER A 100 -2.92 -0.52 -8.81
C SER A 100 -2.38 0.47 -7.76
N ALA A 101 -3.14 1.49 -7.34
CA ALA A 101 -2.64 2.54 -6.46
C ALA A 101 -2.51 2.06 -5.00
N TYR A 102 -3.54 1.41 -4.47
CA TYR A 102 -3.47 0.84 -3.11
C TYR A 102 -2.66 -0.46 -3.08
N ASN A 103 -2.75 -1.29 -4.12
CA ASN A 103 -2.02 -2.56 -4.18
C ASN A 103 -0.50 -2.31 -4.12
N THR A 104 0.03 -1.42 -4.97
CA THR A 104 1.47 -1.06 -4.96
C THR A 104 1.88 -0.47 -3.60
N ALA A 105 1.07 0.43 -3.04
CA ALA A 105 1.38 1.10 -1.78
C ALA A 105 1.42 0.15 -0.58
N PHE A 106 0.42 -0.73 -0.44
CA PHE A 106 0.42 -1.74 0.61
C PHE A 106 1.53 -2.75 0.41
N THR A 107 1.76 -3.22 -0.83
CA THR A 107 2.84 -4.18 -1.09
C THR A 107 4.19 -3.61 -0.69
N LYS A 108 4.50 -2.37 -1.09
CA LYS A 108 5.75 -1.71 -0.69
C LYS A 108 5.84 -1.57 0.82
N PHE A 109 4.84 -1.01 1.48
CA PHE A 109 4.88 -0.83 2.93
C PHE A 109 5.00 -2.14 3.73
N LEU A 110 4.21 -3.16 3.38
CA LEU A 110 4.22 -4.46 4.08
C LEU A 110 5.55 -5.19 3.91
N THR A 111 6.17 -5.08 2.72
CA THR A 111 7.43 -5.74 2.42
C THR A 111 8.60 -4.98 3.04
N ASP A 112 8.69 -3.67 2.77
CA ASP A 112 9.83 -2.82 3.11
C ASP A 112 9.91 -2.52 4.61
N GLN A 113 8.78 -2.15 5.23
CA GLN A 113 8.77 -1.73 6.64
C GLN A 113 8.41 -2.85 7.63
N LEU A 114 7.61 -3.83 7.21
CA LEU A 114 7.15 -4.90 8.10
C LEU A 114 7.79 -6.26 7.80
N GLY A 115 8.53 -6.40 6.70
CA GLY A 115 9.24 -7.62 6.35
C GLY A 115 8.33 -8.79 5.97
N LEU A 116 7.07 -8.54 5.59
CA LEU A 116 6.18 -9.59 5.11
C LEU A 116 6.57 -9.97 3.67
N VAL A 117 6.51 -11.26 3.36
CA VAL A 117 6.86 -11.77 2.03
C VAL A 117 5.64 -11.72 1.11
N PRO A 118 5.68 -10.93 0.02
CA PRO A 118 4.62 -10.94 -0.98
C PRO A 118 4.71 -12.23 -1.81
N LEU A 119 3.61 -12.98 -1.89
CA LEU A 119 3.53 -14.19 -2.73
C LEU A 119 2.79 -13.94 -4.04
N LYS A 120 1.84 -13.01 -4.02
CA LYS A 120 0.95 -12.75 -5.16
C LYS A 120 0.38 -11.34 -5.06
N ALA A 121 0.51 -10.55 -6.13
CA ALA A 121 -0.18 -9.28 -6.29
C ALA A 121 -1.06 -9.33 -7.53
N ILE A 122 -2.34 -8.97 -7.38
CA ILE A 122 -3.33 -8.99 -8.45
C ILE A 122 -3.97 -7.61 -8.58
N ILE A 123 -3.78 -6.99 -9.72
CA ILE A 123 -4.23 -5.63 -10.05
C ILE A 123 -5.53 -5.69 -10.85
N THR A 124 -6.58 -5.09 -10.29
CA THR A 124 -7.96 -5.23 -10.79
C THR A 124 -8.50 -4.03 -11.57
N ASP A 125 -7.80 -2.90 -11.56
CA ASP A 125 -8.23 -1.67 -12.27
C ASP A 125 -7.81 -1.63 -13.74
N ASN A 126 -7.28 -2.74 -14.27
CA ASN A 126 -6.91 -2.98 -15.66
C ASN A 126 -6.16 -1.79 -16.32
N PRO A 127 -4.96 -1.44 -15.82
CA PRO A 127 -4.16 -0.38 -16.41
C PRO A 127 -3.88 -0.65 -17.90
N PRO A 128 -3.97 0.38 -18.77
CA PRO A 128 -3.54 0.27 -20.15
C PRO A 128 -2.12 -0.27 -20.28
N GLU A 129 -1.85 -1.12 -21.27
CA GLU A 129 -0.56 -1.82 -21.47
C GLU A 129 0.66 -0.91 -21.30
N LYS A 130 0.60 0.30 -21.88
CA LYS A 130 1.69 1.29 -21.79
C LYS A 130 2.07 1.77 -20.39
N TYR A 131 1.27 1.47 -19.37
CA TYR A 131 1.55 1.79 -17.97
C TYR A 131 1.88 0.53 -17.15
N ARG A 132 1.72 -0.67 -17.70
CA ARG A 132 1.93 -1.92 -16.96
C ARG A 132 3.39 -2.10 -16.59
N ASP A 133 4.32 -1.84 -17.51
CA ASP A 133 5.76 -1.93 -17.23
C ASP A 133 6.16 -1.01 -16.07
N GLN A 134 5.72 0.26 -16.09
CA GLN A 134 5.97 1.19 -14.99
C GLN A 134 5.37 0.73 -13.65
N ILE A 135 4.24 0.01 -13.68
CA ILE A 135 3.63 -0.54 -12.48
C ILE A 135 4.41 -1.76 -11.99
N SER A 136 4.76 -2.69 -12.88
CA SER A 136 5.58 -3.87 -12.56
C SER A 136 6.94 -3.47 -12.00
N ASP A 137 7.57 -2.41 -12.50
CA ASP A 137 8.83 -1.87 -11.98
C ASP A 137 8.74 -1.55 -10.48
N ILE A 138 7.58 -1.12 -9.97
CA ILE A 138 7.39 -0.84 -8.53
C ILE A 138 7.48 -2.14 -7.71
N TYR A 139 6.99 -3.26 -8.25
CA TYR A 139 7.05 -4.57 -7.60
C TYR A 139 8.42 -5.24 -7.72
N HIS A 140 9.24 -4.81 -8.68
CA HIS A 140 10.63 -5.28 -8.78
C HIS A 140 11.55 -4.56 -7.81
N HIS A 141 11.19 -3.34 -7.38
CA HIS A 141 11.98 -2.51 -6.46
C HIS A 141 11.23 -2.23 -5.14
N LEU A 142 10.79 -3.31 -4.49
CA LEU A 142 10.04 -3.19 -3.22
C LEU A 142 10.93 -2.76 -2.05
N VAL A 143 12.20 -3.15 -2.06
CA VAL A 143 13.23 -2.90 -1.01
C VAL A 143 14.53 -2.37 -1.63
N GLU A 144 15.40 -1.71 -0.85
CA GLU A 144 16.59 -0.99 -1.37
C GLU A 144 17.60 -1.85 -2.17
N ASP A 145 17.60 -3.17 -2.00
CA ASP A 145 18.52 -4.11 -2.66
C ASP A 145 17.84 -5.07 -3.67
N ASP A 146 16.55 -4.85 -3.97
CA ASP A 146 15.74 -5.68 -4.88
C ASP A 146 15.72 -7.19 -4.56
N GLU A 147 16.07 -7.56 -3.32
CA GLU A 147 16.09 -8.97 -2.87
C GLU A 147 14.70 -9.61 -2.89
N ILE A 148 13.66 -8.79 -2.79
CA ILE A 148 12.25 -9.22 -2.87
C ILE A 148 11.60 -8.54 -4.08
N SER A 149 11.26 -9.38 -5.06
CA SER A 149 10.58 -8.96 -6.29
C SER A 149 9.47 -9.96 -6.63
N ILE A 150 8.34 -9.44 -7.11
CA ILE A 150 7.22 -10.25 -7.60
C ILE A 150 6.66 -9.65 -8.90
N GLU A 151 6.14 -10.50 -9.77
CA GLU A 151 5.41 -10.03 -10.95
C GLU A 151 3.91 -9.88 -10.61
N PRO A 152 3.30 -8.70 -10.81
CA PRO A 152 1.87 -8.53 -10.61
C PRO A 152 1.07 -9.16 -11.76
N ASP A 153 -0.04 -9.80 -11.42
CA ASP A 153 -1.05 -10.24 -12.37
C ASP A 153 -2.04 -9.10 -12.65
N PHE A 154 -2.40 -8.87 -13.91
CA PHE A 154 -3.41 -7.88 -14.29
C PHE A 154 -4.69 -8.57 -14.75
N THR A 155 -5.73 -8.58 -13.91
CA THR A 155 -7.02 -9.18 -14.25
C THR A 155 -8.15 -8.54 -13.45
N GLU A 156 -9.29 -8.30 -14.10
CA GLU A 156 -10.55 -7.85 -13.48
C GLU A 156 -11.56 -8.99 -13.29
N ASP A 157 -11.21 -10.21 -13.72
CA ASP A 157 -12.09 -11.37 -13.69
C ASP A 157 -11.93 -12.16 -12.37
N GLY A 158 -13.00 -12.17 -11.58
CA GLY A 158 -13.07 -12.87 -10.29
C GLY A 158 -12.73 -14.36 -10.36
N TYR A 159 -13.05 -15.05 -11.45
CA TYR A 159 -12.68 -16.47 -11.62
C TYR A 159 -11.17 -16.64 -11.69
N TRP A 160 -10.49 -15.78 -12.45
CA TRP A 160 -9.03 -15.82 -12.57
C TRP A 160 -8.34 -15.36 -11.27
N ILE A 161 -8.90 -14.37 -10.57
CA ILE A 161 -8.41 -13.94 -9.25
C ILE A 161 -8.46 -15.12 -8.26
N GLU A 162 -9.61 -15.79 -8.15
CA GLU A 162 -9.78 -16.93 -7.26
C GLU A 162 -8.81 -18.06 -7.63
N LYS A 163 -8.66 -18.35 -8.93
CA LYS A 163 -7.72 -19.36 -9.42
C LYS A 163 -6.27 -19.03 -9.04
N LEU A 164 -5.80 -17.82 -9.29
CA LEU A 164 -4.45 -17.37 -8.94
C LEU A 164 -4.18 -17.49 -7.42
N LEU A 165 -5.15 -17.11 -6.59
CA LEU A 165 -5.05 -17.26 -5.13
C LEU A 165 -5.07 -18.74 -4.70
N SER A 166 -5.88 -19.57 -5.35
CA SER A 166 -5.95 -21.01 -5.09
C SER A 166 -4.65 -21.74 -5.41
N GLU A 167 -3.93 -21.29 -6.45
CA GLU A 167 -2.64 -21.85 -6.89
C GLU A 167 -1.45 -21.30 -6.09
N THR A 168 -1.63 -20.20 -5.36
CA THR A 168 -0.56 -19.58 -4.54
C THR A 168 -0.25 -20.43 -3.30
N ASP A 169 0.99 -20.87 -3.12
CA ASP A 169 1.42 -21.66 -1.96
C ASP A 169 1.87 -20.78 -0.79
N PHE A 170 1.06 -20.72 0.26
CA PHE A 170 1.41 -20.02 1.51
C PHE A 170 2.27 -20.87 2.45
N GLY A 171 2.45 -22.16 2.16
CA GLY A 171 3.10 -23.13 3.03
C GLY A 171 2.32 -23.38 4.32
N SER A 172 3.04 -23.74 5.39
CA SER A 172 2.47 -24.02 6.72
C SER A 172 2.37 -22.81 7.63
N GLU A 173 2.79 -21.64 7.17
CA GLU A 173 2.79 -20.40 7.94
C GLU A 173 1.42 -19.71 7.87
N ILE A 174 1.14 -18.83 8.83
CA ILE A 174 -0.08 -18.03 8.79
C ILE A 174 0.07 -17.03 7.65
N GLY A 175 -0.81 -17.12 6.67
CA GLY A 175 -0.88 -16.18 5.56
C GLY A 175 -2.06 -15.23 5.68
N VAL A 176 -1.96 -14.09 5.00
CA VAL A 176 -3.02 -13.10 4.93
C VAL A 176 -3.29 -12.68 3.49
N ILE A 177 -4.57 -12.51 3.16
CA ILE A 177 -5.03 -11.90 1.92
C ILE A 177 -5.47 -10.48 2.24
N PHE A 178 -4.87 -9.52 1.55
CA PHE A 178 -5.36 -8.14 1.49
C PHE A 178 -6.27 -8.02 0.27
N GLY A 179 -7.57 -7.85 0.46
CA GLY A 179 -8.52 -7.95 -0.66
C GLY A 179 -9.85 -7.30 -0.39
N SER A 180 -10.88 -7.72 -1.09
CA SER A 180 -12.27 -7.35 -0.86
C SER A 180 -12.99 -8.44 -0.06
N SER A 181 -14.27 -8.23 0.21
CA SER A 181 -15.14 -9.27 0.76
C SER A 181 -15.30 -10.49 -0.16
N TRP A 182 -14.97 -10.39 -1.45
CA TRP A 182 -15.06 -11.51 -2.39
C TRP A 182 -13.99 -12.59 -2.15
N GLU A 183 -12.83 -12.21 -1.62
CA GLU A 183 -11.77 -13.15 -1.28
C GLU A 183 -12.05 -13.95 0.01
N LYS A 184 -13.21 -13.76 0.65
CA LYS A 184 -13.56 -14.42 1.92
C LYS A 184 -13.59 -15.94 1.81
N GLN A 185 -14.22 -16.47 0.76
CA GLN A 185 -14.35 -17.91 0.57
C GLN A 185 -12.97 -18.57 0.41
N ILE A 186 -12.13 -18.04 -0.49
CA ILE A 186 -10.79 -18.59 -0.73
C ILE A 186 -9.86 -18.43 0.49
N ALA A 187 -10.01 -17.36 1.26
CA ALA A 187 -9.29 -17.21 2.52
C ALA A 187 -9.66 -18.31 3.52
N ASP A 188 -10.97 -18.59 3.69
CA ASP A 188 -11.44 -19.63 4.61
C ASP A 188 -11.01 -21.03 4.15
N ASP A 189 -11.14 -21.33 2.86
CA ASP A 189 -10.76 -22.63 2.27
C ASP A 189 -9.26 -22.95 2.45
N LYS A 190 -8.42 -21.91 2.44
CA LYS A 190 -6.96 -22.03 2.62
C LYS A 190 -6.51 -21.75 4.05
N ASN A 191 -7.45 -21.55 4.99
CA ASN A 191 -7.18 -21.19 6.38
C ASN A 191 -6.27 -19.95 6.51
N LEU A 192 -6.47 -18.97 5.63
CA LEU A 192 -5.79 -17.68 5.61
C LEU A 192 -6.64 -16.62 6.31
N LYS A 193 -5.99 -15.55 6.74
CA LYS A 193 -6.71 -14.36 7.21
C LYS A 193 -7.11 -13.49 6.02
N LEU A 194 -8.24 -12.78 6.15
CA LEU A 194 -8.64 -11.75 5.19
C LEU A 194 -8.62 -10.39 5.87
N ILE A 195 -7.99 -9.42 5.23
CA ILE A 195 -8.03 -8.01 5.58
C ILE A 195 -8.64 -7.26 4.41
N GLU A 196 -9.87 -6.78 4.61
CA GLU A 196 -10.58 -6.01 3.59
C GLU A 196 -9.89 -4.65 3.40
N THR A 197 -9.17 -4.49 2.30
CA THR A 197 -8.44 -3.27 1.89
C THR A 197 -8.90 -2.74 0.53
N SER A 198 -9.69 -3.54 -0.18
CA SER A 198 -10.30 -3.24 -1.47
C SER A 198 -11.82 -3.26 -1.36
N THR A 199 -12.49 -2.74 -2.40
CA THR A 199 -13.96 -2.74 -2.48
C THR A 199 -14.47 -3.94 -3.28
N PRO A 200 -15.65 -4.49 -2.95
CA PRO A 200 -16.53 -4.10 -1.85
C PRO A 200 -16.06 -4.62 -0.49
N SER A 201 -16.30 -3.83 0.56
CA SER A 201 -16.14 -4.26 1.96
C SER A 201 -17.50 -4.62 2.54
N ALA A 202 -17.60 -5.79 3.17
CA ALA A 202 -18.86 -6.33 3.70
C ALA A 202 -18.79 -6.68 5.18
N ASN A 203 -17.60 -6.99 5.70
CA ASN A 203 -17.42 -7.45 7.08
C ASN A 203 -16.81 -6.38 7.99
N GLU A 204 -16.86 -5.12 7.58
CA GLU A 204 -16.25 -4.03 8.34
C GLU A 204 -17.09 -2.75 8.34
N VAL A 205 -17.12 -2.08 9.50
CA VAL A 205 -17.69 -0.73 9.65
C VAL A 205 -16.55 0.28 9.60
N VAL A 206 -16.60 1.16 8.61
CA VAL A 206 -15.61 2.24 8.43
C VAL A 206 -16.27 3.59 8.68
N LEU A 207 -15.75 4.35 9.67
CA LEU A 207 -16.23 5.69 9.98
C LEU A 207 -15.33 6.79 9.42
N ASN A 208 -14.04 6.76 9.79
CA ASN A 208 -13.07 7.79 9.40
C ASN A 208 -11.65 7.20 9.33
N ARG A 209 -11.52 6.01 8.71
CA ARG A 209 -10.23 5.32 8.65
C ARG A 209 -9.44 5.76 7.41
N SER A 210 -8.13 5.91 7.58
CA SER A 210 -7.15 6.01 6.50
C SER A 210 -6.01 5.03 6.77
N TYR A 211 -5.37 4.55 5.70
CA TYR A 211 -4.10 3.81 5.77
C TYR A 211 -2.91 4.60 5.24
N VAL A 212 -3.13 5.87 4.86
CA VAL A 212 -2.11 6.74 4.25
C VAL A 212 -1.42 7.59 5.32
N GLY A 213 -0.14 7.88 5.14
CA GLY A 213 0.65 8.71 6.03
C GLY A 213 1.17 7.98 7.27
N TYR A 214 1.77 8.73 8.20
CA TYR A 214 2.28 8.22 9.48
C TYR A 214 1.21 7.49 10.29
N LYS A 215 0.07 8.15 10.54
CA LYS A 215 -1.01 7.60 11.38
C LYS A 215 -1.76 6.47 10.69
N GLY A 216 -1.96 6.57 9.38
CA GLY A 216 -2.63 5.53 8.61
C GLY A 216 -1.84 4.22 8.60
N ALA A 217 -0.52 4.28 8.54
CA ALA A 217 0.33 3.11 8.67
C ALA A 217 0.17 2.41 10.03
N LEU A 218 0.12 3.16 11.14
CA LEU A 218 -0.17 2.59 12.46
C LEU A 218 -1.54 1.91 12.49
N THR A 219 -2.56 2.53 11.88
CA THR A 219 -3.90 1.92 11.76
C THR A 219 -3.90 0.65 10.89
N LEU A 220 -3.05 0.56 9.86
CA LEU A 220 -2.90 -0.65 9.05
C LEU A 220 -2.24 -1.78 9.87
N ILE A 221 -1.17 -1.46 10.60
CA ILE A 221 -0.47 -2.37 11.51
C ILE A 221 -1.45 -2.91 12.57
N GLU A 222 -2.20 -2.02 13.23
CA GLU A 222 -3.22 -2.39 14.21
C GLU A 222 -4.23 -3.38 13.64
N LYS A 223 -4.74 -3.12 12.42
CA LYS A 223 -5.69 -4.03 11.77
C LYS A 223 -5.06 -5.37 11.45
N LEU A 224 -3.86 -5.39 10.85
CA LEU A 224 -3.15 -6.62 10.51
C LEU A 224 -3.00 -7.54 11.72
N TYR A 225 -2.49 -7.00 12.81
CA TYR A 225 -2.19 -7.80 13.99
C TYR A 225 -3.42 -8.11 14.84
N THR A 226 -4.45 -7.26 14.81
CA THR A 226 -5.76 -7.58 15.40
C THR A 226 -6.40 -8.78 14.69
N VAL A 227 -6.38 -8.79 13.36
CA VAL A 227 -6.93 -9.91 12.56
C VAL A 227 -6.10 -11.18 12.76
N ALA A 228 -4.78 -11.06 12.85
CA ALA A 228 -3.89 -12.19 13.14
C ALA A 228 -4.19 -12.84 14.50
N MET A 229 -4.37 -12.03 15.54
CA MET A 229 -4.62 -12.51 16.91
C MET A 229 -6.07 -12.94 17.15
N GLY A 230 -7.02 -12.35 16.42
CA GLY A 230 -8.46 -12.39 16.71
C GLY A 230 -9.21 -13.68 16.33
N SER A 231 -8.53 -14.80 16.05
CA SER A 231 -9.22 -16.05 15.68
C SER A 231 -8.66 -17.25 16.45
N ARG A 232 -9.27 -17.50 17.61
CA ARG A 232 -9.52 -18.86 18.11
C ARG A 232 -10.94 -19.27 17.73
#